data_AF-A0A916V029-F1
#
_entry.id   AF-A0A916V029-F1
#
_cell.length_a   1.000
_cell.length_b   1.000
_cell.length_c   1.000
_cell.angle_alpha   90.00
_cell.angle_beta   90.00
_cell.angle_gamma   90.00
#
_symmetry.space_group_name_H-M   'P 1'
#
loop_
_entity.id
_entity.type
_entity.pdbx_description
1 polymer ?
#
loop_
_entity_poly.entity_id
_entity_poly.type
_entity_poly.pdbx_seq_one_letter_code
_entity_poly.pdbx_strand_id
1 'polypeptide(L)'
;MKRPAFKNSGRLLLLTILAACSSACSSLSTVQAWQRGNLARPDMTIEGSDALASKFSEHIYSSREAAAKGAGVGGGGCGCN
;
A
#
# COMPACT_ATOMS: atom_id res chain seq x y z
N MET A 1 -51.22 -1.73 29.61
CA MET A 1 -50.83 -1.04 28.37
C MET A 1 -49.31 -1.13 28.20
N LYS A 2 -48.83 -1.91 27.22
CA LYS A 2 -47.39 -2.20 27.00
C LYS A 2 -46.80 -1.10 26.12
N ARG A 3 -45.80 -0.37 26.61
CA ARG A 3 -45.09 0.68 25.84
C ARG A 3 -44.29 0.02 24.70
N PRO A 4 -44.50 0.38 23.41
CA PRO A 4 -43.90 -0.35 22.30
C PRO A 4 -42.45 0.10 22.03
N ALA A 5 -41.57 -0.89 21.94
CA ALA A 5 -40.30 -1.10 21.20
C ALA A 5 -39.51 0.03 20.48
N PHE A 6 -39.88 1.30 20.52
CA PHE A 6 -39.37 2.36 19.63
C PHE A 6 -37.93 2.82 19.94
N LYS A 7 -37.36 2.47 21.11
CA LYS A 7 -35.99 2.88 21.48
C LYS A 7 -34.90 1.95 20.89
N ASN A 8 -35.28 0.75 20.46
CA ASN A 8 -34.34 -0.28 19.98
C ASN A 8 -34.21 -0.31 18.45
N SER A 9 -35.14 0.30 17.71
CA SER A 9 -35.15 0.35 16.24
C SER A 9 -33.97 1.16 15.67
N GLY A 10 -33.58 2.27 16.32
CA GLY A 10 -32.42 3.06 15.88
C GLY A 10 -31.08 2.33 16.06
N ARG A 11 -30.91 1.59 17.16
CA ARG A 11 -29.73 0.73 17.38
C ARG A 11 -29.68 -0.43 16.41
N LEU A 12 -30.83 -1.03 16.11
CA LEU A 12 -30.93 -2.12 15.14
C LEU A 12 -30.55 -1.65 13.72
N LEU A 13 -31.02 -0.46 13.33
CA LEU A 13 -30.65 0.17 12.04
C LEU A 13 -29.15 0.48 11.93
N LEU A 14 -28.54 0.94 13.02
CA LEU A 14 -27.11 1.26 13.02
C LEU A 14 -26.24 -0.01 12.86
N LEU A 15 -26.65 -1.11 13.50
CA LEU A 15 -25.96 -2.40 13.43
C LEU A 15 -26.05 -3.04 12.03
N THR A 16 -27.19 -2.92 11.35
CA THR A 16 -27.34 -3.45 9.99
C THR A 16 -26.50 -2.68 8.97
N ILE A 17 -26.39 -1.35 9.11
CA ILE A 17 -25.53 -0.53 8.24
C ILE A 17 -24.05 -0.91 8.43
N LEU A 18 -23.61 -1.08 9.68
CA LEU A 18 -22.21 -1.43 9.97
C LEU A 18 -21.84 -2.83 9.43
N ALA A 19 -22.76 -3.79 9.51
CA ALA A 19 -22.57 -5.13 8.95
C ALA A 19 -22.58 -5.15 7.41
N ALA A 20 -23.30 -4.24 6.76
CA ALA A 20 -23.27 -4.11 5.31
C ALA A 20 -21.93 -3.54 4.81
N CYS A 21 -21.36 -2.55 5.53
CA CYS A 21 -20.08 -1.94 5.16
C CYS A 21 -18.88 -2.90 5.23
N SER A 22 -18.90 -3.89 6.12
CA SER A 22 -17.80 -4.87 6.23
C SER A 22 -17.73 -5.87 5.07
N SER A 23 -18.80 -6.00 4.29
CA SER A 23 -18.88 -6.95 3.17
C SER A 23 -18.28 -6.40 1.86
N ALA A 24 -17.90 -5.12 1.83
CA ALA A 24 -17.44 -4.45 0.60
C ALA A 24 -16.07 -4.93 0.10
N CYS A 25 -15.25 -5.55 0.95
CA CYS A 25 -13.90 -6.00 0.59
C CYS A 25 -13.85 -7.50 0.21
N SER A 26 -14.96 -8.24 0.39
CA SER A 26 -15.00 -9.69 0.19
C SER A 26 -15.05 -10.11 -1.28
N SER A 27 -15.37 -9.18 -2.19
CA SER A 27 -15.50 -9.42 -3.63
C SER A 27 -14.27 -9.05 -4.44
N LEU A 28 -13.15 -8.70 -3.79
CA LEU A 28 -11.88 -8.53 -4.49
C LEU A 28 -11.46 -9.88 -5.07
N SER A 29 -11.68 -10.03 -6.38
CA SER A 29 -11.25 -11.20 -7.14
C SER A 29 -9.74 -11.35 -7.00
N THR A 30 -9.29 -12.48 -6.49
CA THR A 30 -7.87 -12.77 -6.37
C THR A 30 -7.29 -12.97 -7.77
N VAL A 31 -6.47 -12.02 -8.22
CA VAL A 31 -5.78 -12.09 -9.51
C VAL A 31 -4.80 -13.26 -9.47
N GLN A 32 -4.94 -14.19 -10.43
CA GLN A 32 -4.06 -15.35 -10.50
C GLN A 32 -2.63 -14.92 -10.84
N ALA A 33 -1.63 -15.68 -10.35
CA ALA A 33 -0.23 -15.26 -10.45
C ALA A 33 0.23 -14.96 -11.89
N TRP A 34 -0.29 -15.71 -12.88
CA TRP A 34 0.02 -15.52 -14.31
C TRP A 34 -0.73 -14.34 -14.96
N GLN A 35 -1.86 -13.89 -14.39
CA GLN A 35 -2.58 -12.72 -14.88
C GLN A 35 -1.84 -11.41 -14.54
N ARG A 36 -0.96 -11.43 -13.53
CA ARG A 36 -0.14 -10.27 -13.15
C ARG A 36 0.75 -9.77 -14.27
N GLY A 37 1.23 -10.64 -15.16
CA GLY A 37 2.04 -10.23 -16.32
C GLY A 37 1.29 -9.32 -17.31
N ASN A 38 -0.03 -9.48 -17.44
CA ASN A 38 -0.86 -8.67 -18.33
C ASN A 38 -1.48 -7.44 -17.63
N LEU A 39 -1.57 -7.47 -16.29
CA LEU A 39 -2.12 -6.36 -15.49
C LEU A 39 -1.04 -5.37 -15.03
N ALA A 40 0.21 -5.82 -14.89
CA ALA A 40 1.33 -4.97 -14.52
C ALA A 40 1.71 -4.07 -15.71
N ARG A 41 1.60 -2.75 -15.52
CA ARG A 41 2.11 -1.77 -16.48
C ARG A 41 3.63 -1.64 -16.31
N PRO A 42 4.38 -1.28 -17.36
CA PRO A 42 5.81 -1.01 -17.24
C PRO A 42 6.13 0.10 -16.23
N ASP A 43 5.20 1.03 -15.99
CA ASP A 43 5.37 2.11 -15.00
C ASP A 43 5.25 1.65 -13.53
N MET A 44 4.82 0.41 -13.28
CA MET A 44 4.69 -0.16 -11.93
C MET A 44 5.98 -0.83 -11.43
N THR A 45 7.07 -0.76 -12.21
CA THR A 45 8.39 -1.24 -11.79
C THR A 45 8.94 -0.38 -10.66
N ILE A 46 9.83 -0.95 -9.83
CA ILE A 46 10.43 -0.25 -8.69
C ILE A 46 11.24 0.96 -9.15
N GLU A 47 12.01 0.81 -10.23
CA GLU A 47 12.75 1.91 -10.85
C GLU A 47 11.85 2.92 -11.59
N GLY A 48 10.57 2.62 -11.79
CA GLY A 48 9.71 3.30 -12.74
C GLY A 48 10.16 3.09 -14.19
N SER A 49 9.42 3.67 -15.13
CA SER A 49 9.79 3.69 -16.56
C SER A 49 10.67 4.90 -16.93
N ASP A 50 10.74 5.91 -16.06
CA ASP A 50 11.49 7.15 -16.26
C ASP A 50 12.86 7.09 -15.57
N ALA A 51 13.91 7.26 -16.36
CA ALA A 51 15.29 7.33 -15.87
C ALA A 51 15.51 8.47 -14.85
N LEU A 52 14.80 9.60 -14.98
CA LEU A 52 14.92 10.70 -14.04
C LEU A 52 14.35 10.35 -12.67
N ALA A 53 13.19 9.66 -12.65
CA ALA A 53 12.55 9.20 -11.42
C ALA A 53 13.40 8.15 -10.68
N SER A 54 14.02 7.23 -11.43
CA SER A 54 15.00 6.27 -10.91
C SER A 54 16.18 6.98 -10.25
N LYS A 55 16.84 7.91 -10.95
CA LYS A 55 18.00 8.66 -10.42
C LYS A 55 17.64 9.49 -9.19
N PHE A 56 16.46 10.10 -9.17
CA PHE A 56 15.99 10.85 -7.99
C PHE A 56 15.79 9.94 -6.78
N SER A 57 15.22 8.75 -6.99
CA SER A 57 15.01 7.76 -5.93
C SER A 57 16.33 7.21 -5.40
N GLU A 58 17.29 6.92 -6.28
CA GLU A 58 18.67 6.55 -5.91
C GLU A 58 19.34 7.65 -5.08
N HIS A 59 19.16 8.93 -5.44
CA HIS A 59 19.70 10.06 -4.68
C HIS A 59 19.15 10.12 -3.25
N ILE A 60 17.83 9.94 -3.09
CA ILE A 60 17.20 9.90 -1.76
C ILE A 60 17.70 8.69 -0.97
N TYR A 61 17.75 7.51 -1.59
CA TYR A 61 18.21 6.29 -0.96
C TYR A 61 19.66 6.41 -0.49
N SER A 62 20.55 6.90 -1.37
CA SER A 62 21.95 7.14 -1.02
C SER A 62 22.12 8.16 0.09
N SER A 63 21.25 9.17 0.20
CA SER A 63 21.33 10.15 1.29
C SER A 63 20.94 9.56 2.64
N ARG A 64 20.02 8.59 2.67
CA ARG A 64 19.55 7.96 3.91
C ARG A 64 20.46 6.82 4.34
N GLU A 65 20.84 5.99 3.39
CA GLU A 65 21.60 4.75 3.61
C GLU A 65 23.08 4.93 3.26
N ALA A 66 23.58 6.17 3.21
CA ALA A 66 24.98 6.47 2.91
C ALA A 66 25.90 5.60 3.77
N ALA A 67 25.62 5.50 5.08
CA ALA A 67 26.43 4.71 6.01
C ALA A 67 26.35 3.19 5.81
N ALA A 68 25.26 2.70 5.19
CA ALA A 68 24.99 1.27 5.01
C ALA A 68 25.46 0.70 3.65
N LYS A 69 26.08 1.54 2.81
CA LYS A 69 26.45 1.33 1.39
C LYS A 69 25.35 1.74 0.40
N GLY A 70 25.58 2.86 -0.30
CA GLY A 70 24.79 3.30 -1.46
C GLY A 70 25.27 2.66 -2.78
N ALA A 71 24.42 2.74 -3.80
CA ALA A 71 24.55 2.08 -5.12
C ALA A 71 25.65 2.65 -6.06
N GLY A 72 26.60 3.43 -5.55
CA GLY A 72 27.68 3.99 -6.35
C GLY A 72 28.61 4.86 -5.51
N VAL A 73 29.89 4.49 -5.49
CA VAL A 73 31.07 5.20 -4.96
C VAL A 73 30.87 6.03 -3.68
N GLY A 74 31.22 5.45 -2.54
CA GLY A 74 31.41 6.20 -1.28
C GLY A 74 30.33 6.00 -0.22
N GLY A 75 29.85 4.77 -0.04
CA GLY A 75 29.06 4.41 1.13
C GLY A 75 29.88 4.52 2.42
N GLY A 76 29.43 5.35 3.34
CA GLY A 76 30.01 5.70 4.64
C GLY A 76 30.28 4.52 5.58
N GLY A 77 31.37 3.82 5.35
CA GLY A 77 32.16 3.24 6.43
C GLY A 77 33.17 4.27 6.97
N CYS A 78 33.91 3.91 8.02
CA CYS A 78 35.02 4.66 8.64
C CYS A 78 36.19 5.04 7.67
N GLY A 79 36.02 4.93 6.35
CA GLY A 79 37.00 5.41 5.37
C GLY A 79 38.36 4.72 5.41
N CYS A 80 38.51 3.60 6.14
CA CYS A 80 39.72 2.81 6.11
C CYS A 80 39.75 1.97 4.83
N ASN A 81 40.33 2.54 3.77
CA ASN A 81 41.24 1.74 2.94
C ASN A 81 42.41 1.27 3.81
#